data_AF-A0A9Q8ZW61-F1
#
_entry.id   AF-A0A9Q8ZW61-F1
#
_cell.length_a   1.000
_cell.length_b   1.000
_cell.length_c   1.000
_cell.angle_alpha   90.00
_cell.angle_beta   90.00
_cell.angle_gamma   90.00
#
_symmetry.space_group_name_H-M   'P 1'
#
loop_
_entity.id
_entity.type
_entity.pdbx_description
1 polymer ?
#
loop_
_entity_poly.entity_id
_entity_poly.type
_entity_poly.pdbx_seq_one_letter_code
_entity_poly.pdbx_strand_id
1 'polypeptide(L)'
;MVDKSWGTGSTGFRIRTNDTAAARATQRAQARDARAQDRAAAITRRLETRATDRDAEAQARERAREERRAAEMPSASGDPHAAAAQRRRGSGRKDVVREQRDTRGYATVMDVARMRELAKRGASTAGLAGAFGISIAEVEAALADADD
;
A
#
# COMPACT_ATOMS: atom_id res chain seq x y z
N MET A 1 56.83 -5.56 -2.67
CA MET A 1 55.60 -6.37 -2.53
C MET A 1 54.40 -5.46 -2.65
N VAL A 2 53.73 -5.42 -3.81
CA VAL A 2 52.27 -5.20 -3.95
C VAL A 2 51.88 -5.90 -5.26
N ASP A 3 50.90 -6.81 -5.12
CA ASP A 3 50.44 -7.80 -6.08
C ASP A 3 49.74 -7.18 -7.30
N LYS A 4 49.95 -7.76 -8.49
CA LYS A 4 49.29 -7.39 -9.76
C LYS A 4 48.32 -8.50 -10.19
N SER A 5 47.52 -8.98 -9.24
CA SER A 5 46.60 -10.11 -9.42
C SER A 5 45.20 -9.68 -9.90
N TRP A 6 45.12 -8.84 -10.93
CA TRP A 6 43.88 -8.65 -11.71
C TRP A 6 44.14 -8.77 -13.22
N GLY A 7 45.09 -9.61 -13.58
CA GLY A 7 45.18 -10.14 -14.93
C GLY A 7 43.99 -11.07 -15.16
N THR A 8 42.91 -10.57 -15.78
CA THR A 8 41.96 -11.44 -16.48
C THR A 8 42.67 -11.99 -17.73
N GLY A 9 43.61 -12.92 -17.50
CA GLY A 9 44.04 -13.84 -18.52
C GLY A 9 42.81 -14.63 -18.92
N SER A 10 42.24 -14.26 -20.06
CA SER A 10 41.31 -15.11 -20.80
C SER A 10 42.09 -16.39 -21.12
N THR A 11 42.09 -17.36 -20.20
CA THR A 11 42.53 -18.71 -20.46
C THR A 11 41.67 -19.18 -21.64
N GLY A 12 42.34 -19.41 -22.77
CA GLY A 12 41.75 -19.68 -24.07
C GLY A 12 41.06 -21.04 -24.14
N PHE A 13 40.19 -21.35 -23.19
CA PHE A 13 39.25 -22.45 -23.27
C PHE A 13 38.13 -22.02 -24.23
N ARG A 14 38.46 -21.93 -25.53
CA ARG A 14 37.43 -21.88 -26.56
C ARG A 14 36.77 -23.25 -26.55
N ILE A 15 35.61 -23.34 -25.91
CA ILE A 15 34.70 -24.46 -26.12
C ILE A 15 34.39 -24.47 -27.61
N ARG A 16 35.05 -25.37 -28.36
CA ARG A 16 34.79 -25.62 -29.77
C ARG A 16 33.44 -26.33 -29.86
N THR A 17 32.39 -25.55 -29.74
CA THR A 17 31.07 -25.94 -30.21
C THR A 17 31.12 -25.79 -31.73
N ASN A 18 30.71 -26.82 -32.47
CA ASN A 18 30.59 -26.77 -33.94
C ASN A 18 29.48 -25.79 -34.40
N ASP A 19 28.78 -25.16 -33.46
CA ASP A 19 27.68 -24.26 -33.70
C ASP A 19 28.16 -22.85 -34.09
N THR A 20 27.57 -22.34 -35.18
CA THR A 20 27.74 -20.97 -35.62
C THR A 20 27.29 -19.98 -34.53
N ALA A 21 27.79 -18.74 -34.58
CA ALA A 21 27.36 -17.69 -33.65
C ALA A 21 25.84 -17.46 -33.70
N ALA A 22 25.23 -17.60 -34.88
CA ALA A 22 23.79 -17.53 -35.07
C ALA A 22 23.06 -18.67 -34.35
N ALA A 23 23.51 -19.93 -34.51
CA ALA A 23 22.90 -21.07 -33.83
C ALA A 23 22.94 -20.93 -32.29
N ARG A 24 24.05 -20.43 -31.74
CA ARG A 24 24.16 -20.13 -30.29
C ARG A 24 23.23 -19.00 -29.85
N ALA A 25 23.06 -17.96 -30.66
CA ALA A 25 22.12 -16.87 -30.36
C ALA A 25 20.68 -17.39 -30.33
N THR A 26 20.31 -18.25 -31.28
CA THR A 26 18.99 -18.89 -31.35
C THR A 26 18.74 -19.79 -30.15
N GLN A 27 19.69 -20.66 -29.77
CA GLN A 27 19.56 -21.48 -28.55
C GLN A 27 19.38 -20.63 -27.29
N ARG A 28 20.12 -19.52 -27.17
CA ARG A 28 19.96 -18.59 -26.03
C ARG A 28 18.62 -17.86 -26.03
N ALA A 29 18.03 -17.59 -27.19
CA ALA A 29 16.70 -17.03 -27.31
C ALA A 29 15.65 -18.07 -26.88
N GLN A 30 15.71 -19.28 -27.45
CA GLN A 30 14.85 -20.40 -27.06
C GLN A 30 14.92 -20.72 -25.56
N ALA A 31 16.11 -20.74 -24.98
CA ALA A 31 16.29 -20.96 -23.54
C ALA A 31 15.77 -19.78 -22.68
N ARG A 32 15.68 -18.56 -23.22
CA ARG A 32 15.02 -17.43 -22.53
C ARG A 32 13.51 -17.57 -22.59
N ASP A 33 12.97 -17.96 -23.75
CA ASP A 33 11.54 -18.14 -23.96
C ASP A 33 11.00 -19.29 -23.12
N ALA A 34 11.69 -20.44 -23.09
CA ALA A 34 11.34 -21.57 -22.23
C ALA A 34 11.28 -21.15 -20.75
N ARG A 35 12.30 -20.43 -20.26
CA ARG A 35 12.30 -19.91 -18.89
C ARG A 35 11.18 -18.91 -18.62
N ALA A 36 10.77 -18.13 -19.62
CA ALA A 36 9.65 -17.20 -19.49
C ALA A 36 8.31 -17.95 -19.39
N GLN A 37 8.13 -18.98 -20.22
CA GLN A 37 6.96 -19.86 -20.19
C GLN A 37 6.86 -20.61 -18.85
N ASP A 38 7.96 -21.18 -18.37
CA ASP A 38 8.01 -21.87 -17.06
C ASP A 38 7.62 -20.94 -15.90
N ARG A 39 8.12 -19.69 -15.91
CA ARG A 39 7.74 -18.69 -14.91
C ARG A 39 6.26 -18.35 -14.97
N ALA A 40 5.72 -18.16 -16.18
CA ALA A 40 4.29 -17.88 -16.35
C ALA A 40 3.44 -19.04 -15.83
N ALA A 41 3.76 -20.28 -16.20
CA ALA A 41 3.06 -21.48 -15.74
C ALA A 41 3.16 -21.67 -14.21
N ALA A 42 4.30 -21.36 -13.60
CA ALA A 42 4.46 -21.40 -12.14
C ALA A 42 3.60 -20.36 -11.43
N ILE A 43 3.52 -19.14 -11.98
CA ILE A 43 2.66 -18.07 -11.43
C ILE A 43 1.19 -18.45 -11.54
N THR A 44 0.74 -18.92 -12.70
CA THR A 44 -0.64 -19.35 -12.92
C THR A 44 -1.06 -20.42 -11.92
N ARG A 45 -0.27 -21.49 -11.78
CA ARG A 45 -0.53 -22.55 -10.77
C ARG A 45 -0.63 -21.99 -9.35
N ARG A 46 0.27 -21.07 -8.98
CA ARG A 46 0.27 -20.47 -7.63
C ARG A 46 -0.97 -19.60 -7.39
N LEU A 47 -1.46 -18.91 -8.41
CA LEU A 47 -2.67 -18.10 -8.32
C LEU A 47 -3.92 -18.98 -8.24
N GLU A 48 -3.98 -20.05 -9.02
CA GLU A 48 -5.05 -21.06 -8.97
C GLU A 48 -5.14 -21.71 -7.59
N THR A 49 -4.03 -22.20 -7.04
CA THR A 49 -4.01 -22.77 -5.67
C THR A 49 -4.48 -21.75 -4.63
N ARG A 50 -4.03 -20.49 -4.72
CA ARG A 50 -4.49 -19.46 -3.79
C ARG A 50 -5.98 -19.14 -3.92
N ALA A 51 -6.54 -19.23 -5.12
CA ALA A 51 -7.97 -19.05 -5.33
C ALA A 51 -8.75 -20.20 -4.68
N THR A 52 -8.34 -21.45 -4.93
CA THR A 52 -8.99 -22.63 -4.33
C THR A 52 -8.90 -22.63 -2.81
N ASP A 53 -7.77 -22.23 -2.25
CA ASP A 53 -7.58 -22.16 -0.79
C ASP A 53 -8.50 -21.11 -0.16
N ARG A 54 -8.62 -19.92 -0.80
CA ARG A 54 -9.51 -18.87 -0.32
C ARG A 54 -10.98 -19.28 -0.39
N ASP A 55 -11.38 -19.98 -1.45
CA ASP A 55 -12.75 -20.46 -1.60
C ASP A 55 -13.06 -21.54 -0.55
N ALA A 56 -12.13 -22.46 -0.30
CA ALA A 56 -12.26 -23.45 0.76
C ALA A 56 -12.36 -22.80 2.16
N GLU A 57 -11.52 -21.79 2.45
CA GLU A 57 -11.56 -21.05 3.71
C GLU A 57 -12.88 -20.26 3.86
N ALA A 58 -13.38 -19.65 2.78
CA ALA A 58 -14.66 -18.96 2.78
C ALA A 58 -15.81 -19.91 3.08
N GLN A 59 -15.84 -21.09 2.45
CA GLN A 59 -16.84 -22.12 2.71
C GLN A 59 -16.76 -22.65 4.15
N ALA A 60 -15.54 -22.91 4.66
CA ALA A 60 -15.35 -23.35 6.05
C ALA A 60 -15.87 -22.31 7.06
N ARG A 61 -15.61 -21.02 6.82
CA ARG A 61 -16.14 -19.94 7.66
C ARG A 61 -17.66 -19.85 7.63
N GLU A 62 -18.28 -20.07 6.47
CA GLU A 62 -19.74 -20.05 6.37
C GLU A 62 -20.37 -21.24 7.08
N ARG A 63 -19.83 -22.45 6.90
CA ARG A 63 -20.25 -23.64 7.66
C ARG A 63 -20.16 -23.41 9.16
N ALA A 64 -19.06 -22.84 9.65
CA ALA A 64 -18.91 -22.49 11.07
C ALA A 64 -19.89 -21.39 11.55
N ARG A 65 -20.37 -20.51 10.67
CA ARG A 65 -21.45 -19.55 11.01
C ARG A 65 -22.81 -20.25 11.07
N GLU A 66 -23.08 -21.16 10.15
CA GLU A 66 -24.31 -21.95 10.12
C GLU A 66 -24.41 -22.89 11.31
N GLU A 67 -23.34 -23.61 11.65
CA GLU A 67 -23.26 -24.47 12.84
C GLU A 67 -23.51 -23.67 14.14
N ARG A 68 -22.89 -22.49 14.27
CA ARG A 68 -23.17 -21.59 15.41
C ARG A 68 -24.62 -21.14 15.44
N ARG A 69 -25.19 -20.73 14.31
CA ARG A 69 -26.62 -20.35 14.23
C ARG A 69 -27.52 -21.52 14.63
N ALA A 70 -27.24 -22.73 14.13
CA ALA A 70 -28.00 -23.93 14.46
C ALA A 70 -27.91 -24.31 15.95
N ALA A 71 -26.75 -24.11 16.58
CA ALA A 71 -26.56 -24.33 18.02
C ALA A 71 -27.19 -23.25 18.90
N GLU A 72 -27.29 -21.99 18.41
CA GLU A 72 -27.94 -20.88 19.12
C GLU A 72 -29.48 -20.90 19.04
N MET A 73 -30.06 -21.49 17.99
CA MET A 73 -31.52 -21.59 17.82
C MET A 73 -32.27 -22.37 18.93
N PRO A 74 -31.80 -23.53 19.42
CA PRO A 74 -32.49 -24.27 20.48
C PRO A 74 -32.30 -23.67 21.88
N SER A 75 -31.28 -22.83 22.12
CA SER A 75 -31.09 -22.15 23.41
C SER A 75 -31.92 -20.88 23.57
N ALA A 76 -32.34 -20.27 22.45
CA ALA A 76 -33.20 -19.07 22.45
C ALA A 76 -34.70 -19.36 22.64
N SER A 77 -35.16 -20.61 22.55
CA SER A 77 -36.57 -20.98 22.73
C SER A 77 -36.96 -21.25 24.20
N GLY A 78 -35.99 -21.45 25.09
CA GLY A 78 -36.21 -21.78 26.50
C GLY A 78 -36.19 -20.59 27.47
N ASP A 79 -35.60 -19.46 27.10
CA ASP A 79 -35.46 -18.29 27.97
C ASP A 79 -35.82 -16.98 27.23
N PRO A 80 -36.92 -16.30 27.61
CA PRO A 80 -37.35 -15.05 26.98
C PRO A 80 -36.37 -13.88 27.19
N HIS A 81 -35.41 -13.98 28.12
CA HIS A 81 -34.37 -12.97 28.36
C HIS A 81 -33.04 -13.25 27.64
N ALA A 82 -32.83 -14.47 27.13
CA ALA A 82 -31.61 -14.84 26.42
C ALA A 82 -31.40 -14.00 25.15
N ALA A 83 -32.46 -13.72 24.39
CA ALA A 83 -32.40 -12.86 23.21
C ALA A 83 -31.98 -11.40 23.54
N ALA A 84 -32.32 -10.90 24.73
CA ALA A 84 -31.93 -9.57 25.18
C ALA A 84 -30.48 -9.51 25.65
N ALA A 85 -29.99 -10.58 26.29
CA ALA A 85 -28.60 -10.71 26.73
C ALA A 85 -27.62 -10.99 25.58
N GLN A 86 -28.09 -11.65 24.51
CA GLN A 86 -27.31 -12.00 23.32
C GLN A 86 -27.24 -10.87 22.29
N ARG A 87 -27.65 -9.64 22.65
CA ARG A 87 -27.41 -8.44 21.85
C ARG A 87 -25.91 -8.33 21.59
N ARG A 88 -25.51 -8.78 20.40
CA ARG A 88 -24.16 -8.56 19.87
C ARG A 88 -23.88 -7.08 20.02
N ARG A 89 -22.81 -6.73 20.72
CA ARG A 89 -22.24 -5.38 20.64
C ARG A 89 -22.08 -5.12 19.15
N GLY A 90 -22.98 -4.29 18.60
CA GLY A 90 -22.97 -3.97 17.18
C GLY A 90 -21.57 -3.52 16.83
N SER A 91 -21.11 -3.92 15.64
CA SER A 91 -19.95 -3.28 15.00
C SER A 91 -20.04 -1.79 15.32
N GLY A 92 -18.99 -1.25 15.97
CA GLY A 92 -19.01 0.04 16.66
C GLY A 92 -19.26 1.27 15.78
N ARG A 93 -20.05 1.17 14.71
CA ARG A 93 -20.79 2.27 14.14
C ARG A 93 -21.88 2.67 15.12
N LYS A 94 -21.48 3.56 16.02
CA LYS A 94 -22.41 4.51 16.58
C LYS A 94 -23.00 5.28 15.40
N ASP A 95 -24.30 5.12 15.15
CA ASP A 95 -25.10 6.11 14.43
C ASP A 95 -25.24 7.38 15.30
N VAL A 96 -24.10 7.88 15.80
CA VAL A 96 -24.01 9.22 16.34
C VAL A 96 -24.07 10.10 15.12
N VAL A 97 -25.25 10.65 14.86
CA VAL A 97 -25.38 11.87 14.08
C VAL A 97 -24.51 12.89 14.81
N ARG A 98 -23.26 13.04 14.36
CA ARG A 98 -22.43 14.16 14.77
C ARG A 98 -23.16 15.37 14.24
N GLU A 99 -23.67 16.22 15.12
CA GLU A 99 -24.10 17.56 14.74
C GLU A 99 -23.00 18.16 13.87
N GLN A 100 -23.38 18.51 12.64
CA GLN A 100 -22.46 19.16 11.72
C GLN A 100 -22.17 20.53 12.30
N ARG A 101 -21.03 20.67 12.98
CA ARG A 101 -20.58 21.97 13.47
C ARG A 101 -20.44 22.91 12.28
N ASP A 102 -21.14 24.03 12.33
CA ASP A 102 -20.94 25.10 11.36
C ASP A 102 -19.57 25.74 11.60
N THR A 103 -18.59 25.36 10.79
CA THR A 103 -17.23 25.87 10.86
C THR A 103 -17.02 27.05 9.93
N ARG A 104 -18.07 27.57 9.28
CA ARG A 104 -17.95 28.71 8.34
C ARG A 104 -17.45 29.99 9.02
N GLY A 105 -17.61 30.09 10.34
CA GLY A 105 -17.07 31.18 11.16
C GLY A 105 -15.72 30.88 11.82
N TYR A 106 -15.11 29.71 11.60
CA TYR A 106 -13.79 29.43 12.15
C TYR A 106 -12.74 30.16 11.32
N ALA A 107 -12.24 31.27 11.85
CA ALA A 107 -11.03 31.87 11.35
C ALA A 107 -9.88 30.91 11.63
N THR A 108 -9.26 30.37 10.58
CA THR A 108 -7.94 29.75 10.70
C THR A 108 -6.98 30.83 11.19
N VAL A 109 -6.58 30.75 12.46
CA VAL A 109 -5.57 31.66 13.00
C VAL A 109 -4.29 31.41 12.22
N MET A 110 -3.93 32.36 11.36
CA MET A 110 -2.70 32.33 10.58
C MET A 110 -1.53 32.51 11.55
N ASP A 111 -0.69 31.47 11.68
CA ASP A 111 0.53 31.56 12.46
C ASP A 111 1.62 32.29 11.65
N VAL A 112 1.60 33.61 11.74
CA VAL A 112 2.53 34.50 11.05
C VAL A 112 3.97 34.24 11.49
N ALA A 113 4.19 33.90 12.77
CA ALA A 113 5.53 33.61 13.28
C ALA A 113 6.12 32.37 12.61
N ARG A 114 5.31 31.31 12.45
CA ARG A 114 5.71 30.11 11.72
C ARG A 114 5.95 30.37 10.24
N MET A 115 5.13 31.20 9.59
CA MET A 115 5.33 31.59 8.19
C MET A 115 6.68 32.30 7.99
N ARG A 116 7.02 33.24 8.89
CA ARG A 116 8.31 33.94 8.90
C ARG A 116 9.48 33.00 9.14
N GLU A 117 9.35 32.04 10.05
CA GLU A 117 10.39 31.02 10.31
C GLU A 117 10.67 30.15 9.08
N LEU A 118 9.61 29.75 8.36
CA LEU A 118 9.74 28.97 7.13
C LEU A 118 10.37 29.78 5.99
N ALA A 119 10.00 31.06 5.86
CA ALA A 119 10.63 31.97 4.91
C ALA A 119 12.14 32.11 5.18
N LYS A 120 12.55 32.29 6.45
CA LYS A 120 13.97 32.30 6.86
C LYS A 120 14.71 31.01 6.51
N ARG A 121 14.02 29.87 6.47
CA ARG A 121 14.57 28.56 6.06
C ARG A 121 14.62 28.36 4.55
N GLY A 122 14.21 29.35 3.75
CA GLY A 122 14.25 29.32 2.29
C GLY A 122 12.96 28.79 1.63
N ALA A 123 11.84 28.76 2.33
CA ALA A 123 10.55 28.45 1.71
C ALA A 123 10.14 29.56 0.72
N SER A 124 9.69 29.18 -0.47
CA SER A 124 9.19 30.13 -1.47
C SER A 124 7.79 30.66 -1.11
N THR A 125 7.46 31.87 -1.55
CA THR A 125 6.14 32.49 -1.34
C THR A 125 5.00 31.63 -1.88
N ALA A 126 5.20 31.01 -3.05
CA ALA A 126 4.24 30.06 -3.62
C ALA A 126 4.07 28.78 -2.77
N GLY A 127 5.16 28.29 -2.16
CA GLY A 127 5.10 27.14 -1.26
C GLY A 127 4.38 27.45 0.05
N LEU A 128 4.57 28.66 0.58
CA LEU A 128 3.86 29.14 1.76
C LEU A 128 2.37 29.36 1.47
N ALA A 129 2.03 30.00 0.34
CA ALA A 129 0.65 30.19 -0.09
C ALA A 129 -0.10 28.85 -0.18
N GLY A 130 0.52 27.84 -0.79
CA GLY A 130 -0.05 26.49 -0.88
C GLY A 130 -0.18 25.79 0.47
N ALA A 131 0.78 25.94 1.38
CA ALA A 131 0.78 25.29 2.69
C ALA A 131 -0.21 25.92 3.68
N PHE A 132 -0.37 27.24 3.62
CA PHE A 132 -1.28 28.00 4.49
C PHE A 132 -2.66 28.22 3.87
N GLY A 133 -2.85 27.88 2.58
CA GLY A 133 -4.13 28.00 1.89
C GLY A 133 -4.56 29.45 1.64
N ILE A 134 -3.60 30.36 1.53
CA ILE A 134 -3.80 31.80 1.33
C ILE A 134 -3.20 32.25 0.00
N SER A 135 -3.54 33.46 -0.44
CA SER A 135 -2.96 34.04 -1.65
C SER A 135 -1.49 34.42 -1.46
N ILE A 136 -0.75 34.51 -2.57
CA ILE A 136 0.64 34.96 -2.56
C ILE A 136 0.74 36.40 -2.02
N ALA A 137 -0.22 37.27 -2.35
CA ALA A 137 -0.25 38.64 -1.86
C ALA A 137 -0.41 38.72 -0.33
N GLU A 138 -1.20 37.83 0.27
CA GLU A 138 -1.34 37.74 1.73
C GLU A 138 -0.06 37.23 2.40
N VAL A 139 0.68 36.32 1.76
CA VAL A 139 2.01 35.89 2.23
C VAL A 139 3.00 37.05 2.19
N GLU A 140 3.03 37.81 1.09
CA GLU A 140 3.93 38.95 0.93
C GLU A 140 3.66 40.05 1.96
N ALA A 141 2.39 40.37 2.21
CA ALA A 141 2.00 41.32 3.26
C ALA A 141 2.44 40.84 4.66
N ALA A 142 2.21 39.56 4.98
CA ALA A 142 2.56 38.99 6.29
C ALA A 142 4.08 38.94 6.54
N LEU A 143 4.87 38.85 5.47
CA LEU A 143 6.34 38.90 5.51
C LEU A 143 6.87 40.33 5.54
N ALA A 144 6.21 41.29 4.86
CA ALA A 144 6.60 42.70 4.87
C ALA A 144 6.45 43.34 6.26
N ASP A 145 5.39 42.99 7.01
CA ASP A 145 5.18 43.42 8.41
C ASP A 145 6.24 42.86 9.40
N ALA A 146 7.27 42.17 8.92
CA ALA A 146 8.37 41.62 9.72
C ALA A 146 9.67 42.43 9.64
N ASP A 147 9.78 43.27 8.63
CA ASP A 147 10.99 44.04 8.30
C ASP A 147 10.89 45.52 8.78
N ASP A 148 9.77 45.91 9.42
CA ASP A 148 9.60 47.10 10.27
C ASP A 148 9.75 46.74 11.77
#